data_AF-A0A444S6S4-F1
#
_entry.id   AF-A0A444S6S4-F1
#
_cell.length_a   1.000
_cell.length_b   1.000
_cell.length_c   1.000
_cell.angle_alpha   90.00
_cell.angle_beta   90.00
_cell.angle_gamma   90.00
#
_symmetry.space_group_name_H-M   'P 1'
#
loop_
_entity.id
_entity.type
_entity.pdbx_description
1 polymer ?
#
loop_
_entity_poly.entity_id
_entity_poly.type
_entity_poly.pdbx_seq_one_letter_code
_entity_poly.pdbx_strand_id
1 'polypeptide(L)'
;MFRWYEQAAVCYVYLADVRAGGRPSAAPLAEIGASEWFRRGWTLQELLAPKTVEFYDADWQFVGTRTSLQRTISEASSIPGRFLSGESHIRSARVAQRMAWAATRQTTRLEDQVYSLMGLFDVNMPLLKMKTTIVESKDWTIPELEKVTVTSGSYSGLLATTPARFTGWADRSLAATFGPESQD
;
A
#
# COMPACT_ATOMS: atom_id res chain seq x y z
N MET A 1 -10.51 -1.86 -9.56
CA MET A 1 -10.15 -0.48 -9.21
C MET A 1 -8.71 -0.15 -9.55
N PHE A 2 -7.71 -0.87 -9.04
CA PHE A 2 -6.29 -0.67 -9.41
C PHE A 2 -6.03 -0.44 -10.91
N ARG A 3 -6.58 -1.30 -11.78
CA ARG A 3 -6.45 -1.18 -13.24
C ARG A 3 -6.98 0.14 -13.82
N TRP A 4 -8.01 0.73 -13.20
CA TRP A 4 -8.53 2.03 -13.65
C TRP A 4 -7.53 3.15 -13.34
N TYR A 5 -6.88 3.10 -12.18
CA TYR A 5 -5.80 4.02 -11.83
C TYR A 5 -4.56 3.81 -12.72
N GLU A 6 -4.20 2.56 -13.00
CA GLU A 6 -3.08 2.21 -13.89
C GLU A 6 -3.28 2.73 -15.33
N GLN A 7 -4.52 2.73 -15.80
CA GLN A 7 -4.89 3.21 -17.13
C GLN A 7 -5.20 4.72 -17.17
N ALA A 8 -5.28 5.39 -16.02
CA ALA A 8 -5.50 6.82 -15.97
C ALA A 8 -4.28 7.58 -16.51
N ALA A 9 -4.54 8.64 -17.29
CA ALA A 9 -3.48 9.53 -17.76
C ALA A 9 -2.83 10.30 -16.61
N VAL A 10 -3.64 10.71 -15.63
CA VAL A 10 -3.23 11.44 -14.43
C VAL A 10 -4.15 11.07 -13.27
N CYS A 11 -3.58 10.99 -12.07
CA CYS A 11 -4.33 10.89 -10.83
C CYS A 11 -4.11 12.18 -10.01
N TYR A 12 -5.21 12.89 -9.75
CA TYR A 12 -5.20 14.07 -8.92
C TYR A 12 -5.44 13.69 -7.46
N VAL A 13 -4.51 14.08 -6.59
CA VAL A 13 -4.59 13.88 -5.15
C VAL A 13 -4.88 15.21 -4.48
N TYR A 14 -6.00 15.27 -3.77
CA TYR A 14 -6.41 16.43 -3.01
C TYR A 14 -6.10 16.24 -1.51
N LEU A 15 -5.23 17.08 -0.97
CA LEU A 15 -4.78 17.09 0.41
C LEU A 15 -5.59 18.14 1.19
N ALA A 16 -6.78 17.74 1.64
CA ALA A 16 -7.75 18.64 2.30
C ALA A 16 -7.24 19.29 3.60
N ASP A 17 -6.22 18.70 4.22
CA ASP A 17 -5.61 19.08 5.49
C ASP A 17 -4.25 19.79 5.34
N VAL A 18 -3.82 20.07 4.11
CA VAL A 18 -2.58 20.79 3.80
C VAL A 18 -2.93 22.15 3.19
N ARG A 19 -2.23 23.21 3.59
CA ARG A 19 -2.35 24.55 2.99
C ARG A 19 -0.98 25.08 2.62
N ALA A 20 -0.66 25.12 1.33
CA ALA A 20 0.67 25.50 0.83
C ALA A 20 0.91 27.02 0.82
N GLY A 21 -0.09 27.83 1.19
CA GLY A 21 0.04 29.28 1.29
C GLY A 21 0.24 29.99 -0.04
N GLY A 22 -0.28 29.42 -1.14
CA GLY A 22 -0.30 30.06 -2.47
C GLY A 22 1.07 30.19 -3.16
N ARG A 23 2.12 29.54 -2.64
CA ARG A 23 3.43 29.47 -3.30
C ARG A 23 3.75 28.01 -3.64
N PRO A 24 4.02 27.67 -4.91
CA PRO A 24 4.49 26.33 -5.25
C PRO A 24 5.75 26.02 -4.44
N SER A 25 5.81 24.82 -3.85
CA SER A 25 6.91 24.37 -2.98
C SER A 25 7.02 25.04 -1.58
N ALA A 26 6.04 25.82 -1.12
CA ALA A 26 6.09 26.45 0.20
C ALA A 26 5.33 25.72 1.32
N ALA A 27 4.47 24.73 0.99
CA ALA A 27 3.96 23.83 2.00
C ALA A 27 5.14 23.19 2.73
N PRO A 28 5.24 23.31 4.07
CA PRO A 28 6.27 22.60 4.80
C PRO A 28 6.16 21.12 4.43
N LEU A 29 7.24 20.52 3.92
CA LEU A 29 7.26 19.10 3.55
C LEU A 29 6.74 18.20 4.68
N ALA A 30 6.89 18.65 5.93
CA ALA A 30 6.32 18.05 7.11
C ALA A 30 4.78 17.98 7.12
N GLU A 31 4.06 19.02 6.68
CA GLU A 31 2.59 19.03 6.61
C GLU A 31 2.08 18.04 5.56
N ILE A 32 2.73 18.01 4.38
CA ILE A 32 2.40 17.02 3.34
C ILE A 32 2.56 15.60 3.90
N GLY A 33 3.71 15.29 4.50
CA GLY A 33 3.97 13.96 5.06
C GLY A 33 3.05 13.59 6.23
N ALA A 34 2.52 14.57 6.96
CA ALA A 34 1.59 14.38 8.06
C ALA A 34 0.13 14.21 7.62
N SER A 35 -0.17 14.43 6.34
CA SER A 35 -1.54 14.44 5.83
C SER A 35 -2.27 13.12 6.09
N GLU A 36 -3.55 13.24 6.45
CA GLU A 36 -4.47 12.13 6.62
C GLU A 36 -4.59 11.25 5.37
N TRP A 37 -4.33 11.81 4.18
CA TRP A 37 -4.34 11.05 2.93
C TRP A 37 -3.36 9.87 2.98
N PHE A 38 -2.18 10.01 3.60
CA PHE A 38 -1.22 8.92 3.76
C PHE A 38 -1.68 7.82 4.72
N ARG A 39 -2.69 8.10 5.57
CA ARG A 39 -3.26 7.15 6.51
C ARG A 39 -4.50 6.43 5.98
N ARG A 40 -5.06 6.81 4.84
CA ARG A 40 -6.27 6.16 4.30
C ARG A 40 -5.91 4.90 3.50
N GLY A 41 -6.62 3.79 3.70
CA GLY A 41 -6.31 2.51 3.03
C GLY A 41 -6.25 2.60 1.50
N TRP A 42 -7.22 3.26 0.89
CA TRP A 42 -7.38 3.31 -0.56
C TRP A 42 -6.28 4.06 -1.32
N THR A 43 -5.63 5.02 -0.65
CA THR A 43 -4.69 5.96 -1.27
C THR A 43 -3.40 5.30 -1.73
N LEU A 44 -3.12 4.08 -1.26
CA LEU A 44 -2.01 3.29 -1.75
C LEU A 44 -2.16 2.95 -3.24
N GLN A 45 -3.37 2.62 -3.69
CA GLN A 45 -3.62 2.33 -5.11
C GLN A 45 -3.55 3.62 -5.94
N GLU A 46 -4.09 4.72 -5.42
CA GLU A 46 -4.01 6.05 -6.03
C GLU A 46 -2.56 6.51 -6.22
N LEU A 47 -1.69 6.21 -5.25
CA LEU A 47 -0.29 6.58 -5.28
C LEU A 47 0.54 5.76 -6.28
N LEU A 48 0.32 4.44 -6.27
CA LEU A 48 1.23 3.49 -6.89
C LEU A 48 0.79 3.07 -8.31
N ALA A 49 -0.52 2.93 -8.56
CA ALA A 49 -0.99 2.41 -9.84
C ALA A 49 -0.80 3.38 -11.02
N PRO A 50 -1.13 4.68 -10.90
CA PRO A 50 -1.00 5.61 -12.03
C PRO A 50 0.45 5.89 -12.41
N LYS A 51 0.65 6.24 -13.69
CA LYS A 51 1.95 6.71 -14.19
C LYS A 51 2.28 8.11 -13.67
N THR A 52 1.27 8.98 -13.63
CA THR A 52 1.40 10.38 -13.20
C THR A 52 0.45 10.65 -12.04
N VAL A 53 0.99 11.25 -10.98
CA VAL A 53 0.21 11.67 -9.81
C VAL A 53 0.58 13.11 -9.46
N GLU A 54 -0.43 13.95 -9.32
CA GLU A 54 -0.29 15.38 -9.03
C GLU A 54 -1.02 15.69 -7.73
N PHE A 55 -0.35 16.42 -6.84
CA PHE A 55 -0.84 16.76 -5.51
C PHE A 55 -1.30 18.21 -5.49
N TYR A 56 -2.47 18.42 -4.90
CA TYR A 56 -3.13 19.70 -4.72
C TYR A 56 -3.46 19.89 -3.24
N ASP A 57 -3.31 21.12 -2.75
CA ASP A 57 -3.65 21.47 -1.37
C ASP A 57 -5.15 21.78 -1.21
N ALA A 58 -5.56 22.17 0.00
CA ALA A 58 -6.95 22.48 0.33
C ALA A 58 -7.53 23.66 -0.48
N ASP A 59 -6.67 24.50 -1.06
CA ASP A 59 -7.05 25.66 -1.89
C ASP A 59 -6.92 25.34 -3.39
N TRP A 60 -6.83 24.05 -3.74
CA TRP A 60 -6.61 23.53 -5.10
C TRP A 60 -5.36 24.12 -5.77
N GLN A 61 -4.35 24.47 -4.98
CA GLN A 61 -3.06 24.92 -5.50
C GLN A 61 -2.15 23.72 -5.76
N PHE A 62 -1.46 23.74 -6.90
CA PHE A 62 -0.51 22.70 -7.24
C PHE A 62 0.66 22.67 -6.26
N VAL A 63 0.84 21.53 -5.60
CA VAL A 63 1.89 21.30 -4.60
C VAL A 63 3.11 20.64 -5.23
N GLY A 64 2.88 19.66 -6.10
CA GLY A 64 3.95 18.90 -6.74
C GLY A 64 3.47 17.59 -7.36
N THR A 65 4.41 16.84 -7.93
CA THR A 65 4.17 15.49 -8.48
C THR A 65 4.71 14.42 -7.53
N ARG A 66 4.32 13.15 -7.74
CA ARG A 66 4.93 12.01 -7.02
C ARG A 66 6.45 11.98 -7.14
N THR A 67 6.99 12.39 -8.28
CA THR A 67 8.43 12.45 -8.52
C THR A 67 9.08 13.62 -7.78
N SER A 68 8.49 14.83 -7.81
CA SER A 68 9.07 15.99 -7.13
C SER A 68 8.97 15.89 -5.60
N LEU A 69 7.95 15.20 -5.10
CA LEU A 69 7.72 14.97 -3.66
C LEU A 69 8.21 13.59 -3.19
N GLN A 70 9.02 12.89 -4.00
CA GLN A 70 9.42 11.50 -3.78
C GLN A 70 9.97 11.26 -2.38
N ARG A 71 10.84 12.15 -1.89
CA ARG A 71 11.43 12.03 -0.55
C ARG A 71 10.36 12.07 0.54
N THR A 72 9.51 13.09 0.53
CA THR A 72 8.43 13.27 1.49
C THR A 72 7.44 12.11 1.47
N ILE A 73 7.05 11.67 0.26
CA ILE A 73 6.16 10.52 0.07
C ILE A 73 6.82 9.25 0.61
N SER A 74 8.10 9.04 0.33
CA SER A 74 8.86 7.87 0.81
C SER A 74 8.90 7.82 2.34
N GLU A 75 9.19 8.97 2.97
CA GLU A 75 9.23 9.10 4.43
C GLU A 75 7.84 8.86 5.06
N ALA A 76 6.78 9.43 4.48
CA ALA A 76 5.41 9.30 5.00
C ALA A 76 4.79 7.92 4.80
N SER A 77 5.11 7.24 3.70
CA SER A 77 4.45 5.98 3.30
C SER A 77 5.32 4.73 3.50
N SER A 78 6.59 4.90 3.86
CA SER A 78 7.59 3.81 3.91
C SER A 78 7.76 3.08 2.56
N ILE A 79 7.40 3.73 1.44
CA ILE A 79 7.57 3.18 0.10
C ILE A 79 8.93 3.65 -0.44
N PRO A 80 9.85 2.74 -0.78
CA PRO A 80 11.14 3.12 -1.33
C PRO A 80 11.02 3.94 -2.62
N GLY A 81 11.87 4.95 -2.77
CA GLY A 81 11.86 5.88 -3.91
C GLY A 81 11.79 5.20 -5.28
N ARG A 82 12.48 4.05 -5.49
CA ARG A 82 12.46 3.30 -6.76
C ARG A 82 11.06 2.85 -7.22
N PHE A 83 10.12 2.65 -6.30
CA PHE A 83 8.72 2.33 -6.64
C PHE A 83 7.90 3.58 -6.95
N LEU A 84 8.30 4.74 -6.41
CA LEU A 84 7.67 6.05 -6.65
C LEU A 84 8.16 6.69 -7.96
N SER A 85 9.41 6.44 -8.36
CA SER A 85 9.96 6.91 -9.64
C SER A 85 9.54 6.04 -10.84
N GLY A 86 8.99 4.84 -10.58
CA GLY A 86 8.64 3.87 -11.61
C GLY A 86 9.81 3.02 -12.11
N GLU A 87 11.01 3.18 -11.55
CA GLU A 87 12.17 2.32 -11.84
C GLU A 87 11.90 0.85 -11.49
N SER A 88 11.12 0.60 -10.44
CA SER A 88 10.68 -0.73 -10.02
C SER A 88 9.17 -0.84 -10.07
N HIS A 89 8.68 -1.86 -10.77
CA HIS A 89 7.27 -2.19 -10.76
C HIS A 89 6.84 -2.72 -9.39
N ILE A 90 5.65 -2.37 -8.90
CA ILE A 90 5.14 -2.77 -7.57
C ILE A 90 5.14 -4.28 -7.37
N ARG A 91 4.85 -5.05 -8.43
CA ARG A 91 4.88 -6.53 -8.41
C ARG A 91 6.27 -7.12 -8.13
N SER A 92 7.35 -6.36 -8.32
CA SER A 92 8.71 -6.82 -7.94
C SER A 92 8.96 -6.68 -6.43
N ALA A 93 8.11 -5.94 -5.70
CA ALA A 93 8.17 -5.86 -4.25
C ALA A 93 7.66 -7.17 -3.62
N ARG A 94 8.38 -7.61 -2.58
CA ARG A 94 7.96 -8.79 -1.81
C ARG A 94 6.60 -8.53 -1.14
N VAL A 95 5.87 -9.61 -0.88
CA VAL A 95 4.57 -9.52 -0.19
C VAL A 95 4.68 -8.77 1.13
N ALA A 96 5.71 -9.07 1.93
CA ALA A 96 5.95 -8.39 3.21
C ALA A 96 6.19 -6.87 3.06
N GLN A 97 6.84 -6.42 1.98
CA GLN A 97 7.05 -4.99 1.74
C GLN A 97 5.73 -4.31 1.37
N ARG A 98 4.95 -4.93 0.47
CA ARG A 98 3.61 -4.44 0.09
C ARG A 98 2.68 -4.37 1.30
N MET A 99 2.73 -5.36 2.19
CA MET A 99 2.01 -5.34 3.45
C MET A 99 2.52 -4.26 4.41
N ALA A 100 3.84 -4.05 4.51
CA ALA A 100 4.44 -3.01 5.32
C ALA A 100 4.00 -1.61 4.88
N TRP A 101 3.89 -1.38 3.57
CA TRP A 101 3.36 -0.11 3.05
C TRP A 101 1.94 0.11 3.55
N ALA A 102 1.08 -0.91 3.51
CA ALA A 102 -0.29 -0.81 4.00
C ALA A 102 -0.43 -0.78 5.53
N ALA A 103 0.63 -1.04 6.30
CA ALA A 103 0.56 -1.25 7.75
C ALA A 103 0.07 -0.04 8.54
N THR A 104 0.45 1.18 8.11
CA THR A 104 0.07 2.43 8.77
C THR A 104 -1.27 3.00 8.29
N ARG A 105 -1.91 2.32 7.33
CA ARG A 105 -3.18 2.78 6.74
C ARG A 105 -4.39 2.18 7.45
N GLN A 106 -5.44 2.97 7.54
CA GLN A 106 -6.68 2.69 8.23
C GLN A 106 -7.85 2.71 7.25
N THR A 107 -8.81 1.82 7.48
CA THR A 107 -10.12 1.80 6.81
C THR A 107 -11.22 1.67 7.85
N THR A 108 -12.38 2.26 7.58
CA THR A 108 -13.53 2.17 8.49
C THR A 108 -14.18 0.79 8.45
N ARG A 109 -14.22 0.18 7.27
CA ARG A 109 -14.79 -1.14 7.05
C ARG A 109 -13.70 -2.15 6.72
N LEU A 110 -13.90 -3.39 7.16
CA LEU A 110 -13.00 -4.49 6.84
C LEU A 110 -13.00 -4.79 5.34
N GLU A 111 -14.16 -4.67 4.67
CA GLU A 111 -14.25 -4.89 3.23
C GLU A 111 -13.37 -3.89 2.46
N ASP A 112 -13.33 -2.63 2.90
CA ASP A 112 -12.49 -1.59 2.30
C ASP A 112 -11.00 -1.91 2.47
N GLN A 113 -10.61 -2.54 3.58
CA GLN A 113 -9.24 -3.00 3.78
C GLN A 113 -8.87 -4.05 2.74
N VAL A 114 -9.72 -5.08 2.59
CA VAL A 114 -9.51 -6.16 1.61
C VAL A 114 -9.46 -5.60 0.19
N TYR A 115 -10.40 -4.72 -0.18
CA TYR A 115 -10.41 -4.08 -1.50
C TYR A 115 -9.17 -3.21 -1.74
N SER A 116 -8.68 -2.51 -0.72
CA SER A 116 -7.46 -1.70 -0.83
C SER A 116 -6.20 -2.56 -1.07
N LEU A 117 -6.18 -3.80 -0.57
CA LEU A 117 -5.05 -4.73 -0.72
C LEU A 117 -5.12 -5.57 -1.99
N MET A 118 -6.31 -6.00 -2.43
CA MET A 118 -6.47 -6.84 -3.63
C MET A 118 -5.79 -6.25 -4.86
N GLY A 119 -5.95 -4.94 -5.08
CA GLY A 119 -5.32 -4.23 -6.18
C GLY A 119 -3.79 -4.27 -6.12
N LEU A 120 -3.22 -4.24 -4.91
CA LEU A 120 -1.78 -4.27 -4.67
C LEU A 120 -1.19 -5.68 -4.85
N PHE A 121 -1.98 -6.72 -4.59
CA PHE A 121 -1.58 -8.11 -4.71
C PHE A 121 -1.97 -8.78 -6.02
N ASP A 122 -2.69 -8.07 -6.89
CA ASP A 122 -3.21 -8.61 -8.16
C ASP A 122 -4.10 -9.85 -7.95
N VAL A 123 -4.85 -9.85 -6.83
CA VAL A 123 -5.77 -10.94 -6.49
C VAL A 123 -7.14 -10.57 -7.05
N ASN A 124 -7.64 -11.40 -7.96
CA ASN A 124 -8.98 -11.26 -8.51
C ASN A 124 -9.94 -12.23 -7.80
N MET A 125 -10.76 -11.70 -6.89
CA MET A 125 -11.80 -12.46 -6.20
C MET A 125 -13.17 -11.88 -6.53
N PRO A 126 -14.16 -12.72 -6.90
CA PRO A 126 -15.52 -12.24 -7.14
C PRO A 126 -16.09 -11.58 -5.88
N LEU A 127 -16.58 -10.33 -6.00
CA LEU A 127 -17.11 -9.53 -4.89
C LEU A 127 -18.16 -10.27 -4.05
N LEU A 128 -18.96 -11.13 -4.69
CA LEU A 128 -19.97 -11.99 -4.05
C LEU A 128 -19.36 -13.06 -3.13
N LYS A 129 -18.24 -13.68 -3.52
CA LYS A 129 -17.56 -14.68 -2.67
C LYS A 129 -16.94 -14.01 -1.45
N MET A 130 -16.37 -12.81 -1.61
CA MET A 130 -15.71 -12.10 -0.50
C MET A 130 -16.66 -11.71 0.62
N LYS A 131 -17.85 -11.17 0.30
CA LYS A 131 -18.81 -10.79 1.34
C LYS A 131 -19.24 -12.02 2.16
N THR A 132 -19.46 -13.15 1.50
CA THR A 132 -19.81 -14.40 2.18
C THR A 132 -18.65 -14.93 3.02
N THR A 133 -17.44 -15.01 2.47
CA THR A 133 -16.25 -15.50 3.20
C THR A 133 -15.87 -14.62 4.39
N ILE A 134 -15.93 -13.29 4.27
CA ILE A 134 -15.60 -12.35 5.36
C ILE A 134 -16.64 -12.42 6.49
N VAL A 135 -17.92 -12.56 6.13
CA VAL A 135 -19.02 -12.64 7.11
C VAL A 135 -19.04 -14.00 7.83
N GLU A 136 -18.70 -15.09 7.14
CA GLU A 136 -18.73 -16.45 7.71
C GLU A 136 -17.51 -16.79 8.56
N SER A 137 -16.30 -16.37 8.16
CA SER A 137 -15.06 -16.82 8.81
C SER A 137 -14.66 -16.00 10.04
N LYS A 138 -15.06 -14.73 10.15
CA LYS A 138 -14.45 -13.73 11.07
C LYS A 138 -12.91 -13.63 10.98
N ASP A 139 -12.31 -14.32 10.01
CA ASP A 139 -10.88 -14.43 9.77
C ASP A 139 -10.64 -13.99 8.32
N TRP A 140 -9.96 -12.87 8.16
CA TRP A 140 -9.71 -12.18 6.89
C TRP A 140 -8.80 -12.93 5.89
N THR A 141 -8.41 -14.17 6.18
CA THR A 141 -7.45 -14.94 5.38
C THR A 141 -7.96 -15.04 3.95
N ILE A 142 -7.24 -14.43 3.00
CA ILE A 142 -7.58 -14.55 1.58
C ILE A 142 -7.30 -16.02 1.20
N PRO A 143 -8.29 -16.81 0.73
CA PRO A 143 -8.11 -18.25 0.46
C PRO A 143 -7.00 -18.55 -0.56
N GLU A 144 -6.74 -17.64 -1.51
CA GLU A 144 -5.58 -17.74 -2.41
C GLU A 144 -4.21 -17.67 -1.69
N LEU A 145 -4.16 -17.08 -0.47
CA LEU A 145 -2.99 -17.05 0.40
C LEU A 145 -2.89 -18.29 1.31
N GLU A 146 -3.96 -19.05 1.52
CA GLU A 146 -3.93 -20.34 2.26
C GLU A 146 -3.22 -21.46 1.50
N LYS A 147 -3.11 -21.34 0.17
CA LYS A 147 -2.35 -22.30 -0.66
C LYS A 147 -0.84 -22.25 -0.42
N VAL A 148 -0.36 -21.40 0.49
CA VAL A 148 1.03 -21.35 0.92
C VAL A 148 1.15 -21.97 2.31
N THR A 149 1.48 -23.26 2.35
CA THR A 149 1.66 -24.04 3.58
C THR A 149 2.87 -23.56 4.39
N VAL A 150 2.72 -23.46 5.72
CA VAL A 150 3.83 -23.26 6.66
C VAL A 150 3.70 -24.24 7.83
N THR A 151 4.79 -24.98 8.07
CA THR A 151 5.03 -25.82 9.25
C THR A 151 5.47 -24.98 10.46
N SER A 152 5.02 -25.41 11.64
CA SER A 152 5.09 -24.75 12.94
C SER A 152 6.49 -24.36 13.45
N GLY A 153 6.57 -23.18 14.08
CA GLY A 153 7.61 -22.85 15.07
C GLY A 153 7.92 -21.35 15.14
N SER A 154 7.55 -20.69 16.25
CA SER A 154 7.95 -19.34 16.76
C SER A 154 8.17 -18.15 15.78
N TYR A 155 7.79 -18.31 14.53
CA TYR A 155 7.83 -17.34 13.44
C TYR A 155 6.37 -17.14 13.00
N SER A 156 5.87 -15.90 13.03
CA SER A 156 4.67 -15.55 12.26
C SER A 156 5.06 -15.39 10.79
N GLY A 157 5.48 -16.50 10.19
CA GLY A 157 5.75 -16.61 8.75
C GLY A 157 4.45 -16.48 7.95
N LEU A 158 4.59 -15.92 6.73
CA LEU A 158 3.72 -15.83 5.54
C LEU A 158 2.18 -15.68 5.63
N LEU A 159 1.54 -16.09 6.72
CA LEU A 159 0.12 -15.97 7.02
C LEU A 159 -0.07 -14.86 8.04
N ALA A 160 0.35 -13.64 7.68
CA ALA A 160 -0.03 -12.51 8.51
C ALA A 160 -1.55 -12.43 8.59
N THR A 161 -1.99 -11.85 9.72
CA THR A 161 -3.31 -11.40 10.22
C THR A 161 -3.90 -10.09 9.70
N THR A 162 -3.01 -9.17 9.36
CA THR A 162 -3.33 -7.80 8.97
C THR A 162 -2.04 -7.16 8.43
N PRO A 163 -2.14 -6.07 7.66
CA PRO A 163 -0.98 -5.22 7.34
C PRO A 163 -0.22 -4.74 8.58
N ALA A 164 -0.91 -4.47 9.69
CA ALA A 164 -0.30 -3.92 10.91
C ALA A 164 0.85 -4.77 11.49
N ARG A 165 0.82 -6.10 11.27
CA ARG A 165 1.92 -7.01 11.69
C ARG A 165 3.24 -6.79 10.96
N PHE A 166 3.23 -6.05 9.84
CA PHE A 166 4.41 -5.73 9.05
C PHE A 166 4.95 -4.31 9.27
N THR A 167 4.51 -3.62 10.34
CA THR A 167 5.10 -2.33 10.72
C THR A 167 6.62 -2.49 10.93
N GLY A 168 7.43 -1.71 10.21
CA GLY A 168 8.89 -1.79 10.25
C GLY A 168 9.54 -2.84 9.34
N TRP A 169 8.77 -3.47 8.43
CA TRP A 169 9.27 -4.47 7.47
C TRP A 169 9.52 -3.92 6.06
N ALA A 170 9.36 -2.61 5.84
CA ALA A 170 9.48 -1.97 4.52
C ALA A 170 10.86 -2.20 3.86
N ASP A 171 11.92 -2.20 4.66
CA ASP A 171 13.31 -2.37 4.22
C ASP A 171 13.90 -3.76 4.50
N ARG A 172 13.14 -4.65 5.15
CA ARG A 172 13.64 -5.98 5.52
C ARG A 172 13.56 -6.93 4.34
N SER A 173 14.71 -7.43 3.88
CA SER A 173 14.75 -8.61 3.02
C SER A 173 14.47 -9.85 3.88
N LEU A 174 13.25 -10.36 3.83
CA LEU A 174 13.03 -11.77 4.16
C LEU A 174 13.78 -12.60 3.11
N ALA A 175 14.96 -13.09 3.47
CA ALA A 175 15.47 -14.30 2.85
C ALA A 175 14.53 -15.42 3.31
N ALA A 176 13.81 -16.05 2.38
CA ALA A 176 13.22 -17.34 2.67
C ALA A 176 14.41 -18.29 2.82
N THR A 177 14.85 -18.51 4.06
CA THR A 177 15.76 -19.62 4.35
C THR A 177 14.90 -20.86 4.23
N PHE A 178 14.90 -21.48 3.04
CA PHE A 178 14.45 -22.85 2.93
C PHE A 178 15.41 -23.67 3.79
N GLY A 179 14.89 -24.28 4.87
CA GLY A 179 15.64 -25.27 5.61
C GLY A 179 16.11 -26.36 4.64
N PRO A 180 17.24 -27.03 4.93
CA PRO A 180 17.74 -28.08 4.04
C PRO A 180 16.62 -29.07 3.76
N GLU A 181 16.39 -29.36 2.47
CA GLU A 181 15.55 -30.47 2.06
C GLU A 181 16.09 -31.71 2.77
N SER A 182 15.29 -32.28 3.68
CA SER A 182 15.54 -33.62 4.18
C SER A 182 15.40 -34.56 3.00
N GLN A 183 16.53 -34.93 2.40
CA GLN A 183 16.62 -36.19 1.69
C GLN A 183 16.52 -37.30 2.74
N ASP A 184 15.54 -38.19 2.48
CA ASP A 184 15.24 -39.49 3.09
C ASP A 184 13.95 -39.57 3.92
#